data_AF-A0A9Q4H2B1-F1
#
_entry.id   AF-A0A9Q4H2B1-F1
#
_cell.length_a   1.000
_cell.length_b   1.000
_cell.length_c   1.000
_cell.angle_alpha   90.00
_cell.angle_beta   90.00
_cell.angle_gamma   90.00
#
_symmetry.space_group_name_H-M   'P 1'
#
loop_
_entity.id
_entity.type
_entity.pdbx_description
1 polymer ?
#
loop_
_entity_poly.entity_id
_entity_poly.type
_entity_poly.pdbx_seq_one_letter_code
_entity_poly.pdbx_strand_id
1 'polypeptide(L)'
;MYRTEEILGQADRLSAKIQDLDLVKDYRRVEEQIHANHSIDTRMKELKRNQKQAVNFQNYGKIEALKASEQTIQSLENDINQLPIVGEFRTAQREANDLLQLMIETMSKRLNNHHPED
;
A
#
# COMPACT_ATOMS: atom_id res chain seq x y z
N MET A 1 20.45 -29.11 11.53
CA MET A 1 19.84 -28.28 10.46
C MET A 1 18.38 -28.10 10.80
N TYR A 2 17.87 -26.87 10.81
CA TYR A 2 16.44 -26.63 10.93
C TYR A 2 15.74 -27.08 9.66
N ARG A 3 14.55 -27.68 9.79
CA ARG A 3 13.69 -27.96 8.65
C ARG A 3 13.01 -26.67 8.20
N THR A 4 12.69 -26.59 6.90
CA THR A 4 11.96 -25.45 6.33
C THR A 4 10.69 -25.12 7.11
N GLU A 5 9.96 -26.15 7.56
CA GLU A 5 8.75 -26.03 8.37
C GLU A 5 8.99 -25.29 9.70
N GLU A 6 10.12 -25.52 10.36
CA GLU A 6 10.46 -24.88 11.63
C GLU A 6 10.75 -23.38 11.44
N ILE A 7 11.42 -23.02 10.34
CA ILE A 7 11.68 -21.62 9.98
C ILE A 7 10.39 -20.88 9.65
N LEU A 8 9.48 -21.52 8.91
CA LEU A 8 8.16 -20.96 8.62
C LEU A 8 7.36 -20.73 9.91
N GLY A 9 7.39 -21.69 10.84
CA GLY A 9 6.74 -21.51 12.15
C GLY A 9 7.32 -20.36 12.99
N GLN A 10 8.61 -20.06 12.87
CA GLN A 10 9.21 -18.88 13.51
C GLN A 10 8.81 -17.58 12.80
N ALA A 11 8.71 -17.59 11.47
CA ALA A 11 8.22 -16.46 10.70
C ALA A 11 6.78 -16.10 11.08
N ASP A 12 5.90 -17.09 11.28
CA ASP A 12 4.53 -16.87 11.74
C ASP A 12 4.48 -16.22 13.13
N ARG A 13 5.30 -16.70 14.07
CA ARG A 13 5.41 -16.11 15.41
C ARG A 13 5.92 -14.68 15.36
N LEU A 14 6.89 -14.40 14.49
CA LEU A 14 7.41 -13.06 14.30
C LEU A 14 6.32 -12.15 13.70
N SER A 15 5.59 -12.62 12.70
CA SER A 15 4.46 -11.91 12.10
C SER A 15 3.40 -11.56 13.13
N ALA A 16 3.02 -12.49 14.01
CA ALA A 16 2.08 -12.23 15.10
C ALA A 16 2.55 -11.11 16.04
N LYS A 17 3.85 -11.04 16.34
CA LYS A 17 4.43 -9.96 17.15
C LYS A 17 4.44 -8.62 16.42
N ILE A 18 4.74 -8.63 15.12
CA ILE A 18 4.71 -7.41 14.28
C ILE A 18 3.29 -6.85 14.23
N GLN A 19 2.28 -7.71 14.12
CA GLN A 19 0.87 -7.30 14.12
C GLN A 19 0.43 -6.63 15.42
N ASP A 20 1.13 -6.91 16.53
CA ASP A 20 0.85 -6.31 17.82
C ASP A 20 1.50 -4.93 18.01
N LEU A 21 2.41 -4.53 17.11
CA LEU A 21 3.05 -3.21 17.15
C LEU A 21 2.04 -2.09 16.87
N ASP A 22 2.16 -1.00 17.60
CA ASP A 22 1.22 0.14 17.52
C ASP A 22 1.12 0.69 16.09
N LEU A 23 2.25 0.83 15.39
CA LEU A 23 2.29 1.28 13.99
C LEU A 23 1.44 0.39 13.06
N VAL A 24 1.43 -0.92 13.29
CA VAL A 24 0.68 -1.88 12.47
C VAL A 24 -0.79 -1.89 12.85
N LYS A 25 -1.11 -1.73 14.14
CA LYS A 25 -2.48 -1.55 14.61
C LYS A 25 -3.10 -0.26 14.07
N ASP A 26 -2.34 0.83 14.07
CA ASP A 26 -2.77 2.12 13.54
C ASP A 26 -2.99 2.06 12.02
N TYR A 27 -2.08 1.43 11.28
CA TYR A 27 -2.29 1.17 9.85
C TYR A 27 -3.60 0.42 9.60
N ARG A 28 -3.82 -0.71 10.30
CA ARG A 28 -5.04 -1.53 10.15
C ARG A 28 -6.31 -0.75 10.49
N ARG A 29 -6.28 0.02 11.58
CA ARG A 29 -7.43 0.83 12.01
C ARG A 29 -7.79 1.86 10.94
N VAL A 30 -6.81 2.58 10.39
CA VAL A 30 -7.08 3.59 9.35
C VAL A 30 -7.50 2.92 8.03
N GLU A 31 -6.91 1.77 7.69
CA GLU A 31 -7.31 0.96 6.52
C GLU A 31 -8.78 0.54 6.60
N GLU A 32 -9.22 0.02 7.75
CA GLU A 32 -10.61 -0.36 8.00
C GLU A 32 -11.56 0.84 7.85
N GLN A 33 -11.18 2.01 8.40
CA GLN A 33 -11.97 3.22 8.29
C GLN A 33 -12.10 3.72 6.85
N ILE A 34 -11.03 3.62 6.04
CA ILE A 34 -11.08 3.94 4.61
C ILE A 34 -12.00 2.97 3.86
N HIS A 35 -11.87 1.67 4.10
CA HIS A 35 -12.69 0.67 3.41
C HIS A 35 -14.17 0.75 3.78
N ALA A 36 -14.49 1.15 5.01
CA ALA A 36 -15.87 1.38 5.45
C ALA A 36 -16.47 2.69 4.89
N ASN A 37 -15.64 3.60 4.36
CA ASN A 37 -16.10 4.90 3.89
C ASN A 37 -16.72 4.81 2.48
N HIS A 38 -18.05 4.82 2.44
CA HIS A 38 -18.81 4.73 1.18
C HIS A 38 -18.51 5.88 0.19
N SER A 39 -18.20 7.08 0.68
CA SER A 39 -17.86 8.21 -0.20
C SER A 39 -16.51 7.99 -0.88
N ILE A 40 -15.52 7.44 -0.17
CA ILE A 40 -14.21 7.12 -0.75
C ILE A 40 -14.35 5.98 -1.75
N ASP A 41 -15.05 4.90 -1.39
CA ASP A 41 -15.31 3.77 -2.27
C ASP A 41 -15.97 4.20 -3.59
N THR A 42 -16.99 5.06 -3.52
CA THR A 42 -17.67 5.60 -4.71
C THR A 42 -16.70 6.38 -5.60
N ARG A 43 -15.93 7.32 -5.04
CA ARG A 43 -14.94 8.11 -5.80
C ARG A 43 -13.85 7.22 -6.41
N MET A 44 -13.39 6.20 -5.69
CA MET A 44 -12.40 5.24 -6.18
C MET A 44 -12.94 4.38 -7.33
N LYS A 45 -14.21 3.98 -7.29
CA LYS A 45 -14.87 3.26 -8.39
C LYS A 45 -14.97 4.14 -9.64
N GLU A 46 -15.34 5.41 -9.47
CA GLU A 46 -15.39 6.38 -10.57
C GLU A 46 -14.00 6.66 -11.16
N LEU A 47 -12.99 6.80 -10.32
CA LEU A 47 -11.60 6.97 -10.74
C LEU A 47 -11.14 5.79 -11.60
N LYS A 48 -11.32 4.55 -11.12
CA LYS A 48 -10.97 3.32 -11.87
C LYS A 48 -11.72 3.23 -13.20
N ARG A 49 -13.00 3.61 -13.23
CA ARG A 49 -13.78 3.64 -14.47
C ARG A 49 -13.19 4.61 -15.49
N ASN A 50 -12.87 5.83 -15.06
CA ASN A 50 -12.26 6.84 -15.93
C ASN A 50 -10.85 6.42 -16.40
N GLN A 51 -10.01 5.85 -15.54
CA GLN A 51 -8.70 5.32 -15.94
C GLN A 51 -8.83 4.24 -17.03
N LYS A 52 -9.79 3.31 -16.89
CA LYS A 52 -10.07 2.31 -17.94
C LYS A 52 -10.55 2.94 -19.25
N GLN A 53 -11.37 3.99 -19.17
CA GLN A 53 -11.84 4.73 -20.34
C GLN A 53 -10.69 5.50 -21.02
N ALA A 54 -9.81 6.14 -20.25
CA ALA A 54 -8.62 6.81 -20.75
C ALA A 54 -7.72 5.84 -21.54
N VAL A 55 -7.43 4.65 -20.98
CA VAL A 55 -6.69 3.60 -21.69
C VAL A 55 -7.37 3.21 -23.01
N ASN A 56 -8.71 3.06 -23.01
CA ASN A 56 -9.45 2.79 -24.23
C ASN A 56 -9.34 3.95 -25.25
N PHE A 57 -9.49 5.20 -24.82
CA PHE A 57 -9.39 6.36 -25.70
C PHE A 57 -7.99 6.50 -26.30
N GLN A 58 -6.94 6.25 -25.50
CA GLN A 58 -5.56 6.20 -25.96
C GLN A 58 -5.38 5.12 -27.02
N ASN A 59 -5.87 3.90 -26.78
CA ASN A 59 -5.77 2.78 -27.73
C ASN A 59 -6.48 3.06 -29.07
N TYR A 60 -7.59 3.80 -29.07
CA TYR A 60 -8.35 4.15 -30.26
C TYR A 60 -8.03 5.55 -30.83
N GLY A 61 -7.01 6.25 -30.31
CA GLY A 61 -6.58 7.56 -30.79
C GLY A 61 -7.60 8.69 -30.59
N LYS A 62 -8.52 8.57 -29.62
CA LYS A 62 -9.57 9.57 -29.34
C LYS A 62 -9.05 10.69 -28.45
N ILE A 63 -8.24 11.59 -29.00
CA ILE A 63 -7.48 12.61 -28.26
C ILE A 63 -8.34 13.52 -27.38
N GLU A 64 -9.44 14.08 -27.90
CA GLU A 64 -10.31 14.98 -27.11
C GLU A 64 -11.00 14.25 -25.94
N ALA A 65 -11.45 13.01 -26.18
CA ALA A 65 -12.07 12.19 -25.14
C ALA A 65 -11.04 11.75 -24.08
N LEU A 66 -9.80 11.45 -24.49
CA LEU A 66 -8.70 11.17 -23.60
C LEU A 66 -8.43 12.36 -22.67
N LYS A 67 -8.29 13.56 -23.22
CA LYS A 67 -8.04 14.78 -22.45
C LYS A 67 -9.13 15.06 -21.43
N ALA A 68 -10.40 14.91 -21.81
CA ALA A 68 -11.53 15.08 -20.88
C ALA A 68 -11.51 14.03 -19.76
N SER A 69 -11.15 12.78 -20.08
CA SER A 69 -11.00 11.71 -19.10
C SER A 69 -9.85 11.99 -18.13
N GLU A 70 -8.71 12.49 -18.61
CA GLU A 70 -7.56 12.85 -17.79
C GLU A 70 -7.87 14.01 -16.84
N GLN A 71 -8.60 15.03 -17.31
CA GLN A 71 -9.08 16.12 -16.45
C GLN A 71 -9.99 15.61 -15.33
N THR A 72 -10.89 14.68 -15.66
CA THR A 72 -11.79 14.06 -14.67
C THR A 72 -11.02 13.22 -13.65
N ILE A 73 -10.04 12.44 -14.11
CA ILE A 73 -9.12 11.68 -13.25
C ILE A 73 -8.40 12.61 -12.29
N GLN A 74 -7.82 13.70 -12.80
CA GLN A 74 -7.07 14.65 -11.99
C GLN A 74 -7.96 15.31 -10.92
N SER A 75 -9.20 15.67 -11.27
CA SER A 75 -10.17 16.20 -10.31
C SER A 75 -10.50 15.18 -9.21
N LEU A 76 -10.83 13.95 -9.60
CA LEU A 76 -11.15 12.87 -8.65
C LEU A 76 -9.97 12.56 -7.72
N GLU A 77 -8.75 12.51 -8.25
CA GLU A 77 -7.55 12.31 -7.46
C GLU A 77 -7.33 13.44 -6.45
N ASN A 78 -7.49 14.69 -6.88
CA ASN A 78 -7.39 15.84 -5.98
C ASN A 78 -8.44 15.78 -4.87
N ASP A 79 -9.69 15.47 -5.22
CA ASP A 79 -10.80 15.38 -4.27
C ASP A 79 -10.61 14.24 -3.25
N ILE A 80 -10.02 13.13 -3.67
CA ILE A 80 -9.66 12.01 -2.79
C ILE A 80 -8.48 12.41 -1.89
N ASN A 81 -7.43 13.02 -2.47
CA ASN A 81 -6.21 13.39 -1.76
C ASN A 81 -6.43 14.47 -0.69
N GLN A 82 -7.44 15.32 -0.84
CA GLN A 82 -7.81 16.35 0.15
C GLN A 82 -8.54 15.79 1.38
N LEU A 83 -8.98 14.53 1.35
CA LEU A 83 -9.66 13.93 2.49
C LEU A 83 -8.66 13.69 3.64
N PRO A 84 -8.92 14.18 4.87
CA PRO A 84 -7.99 14.03 6.00
C PRO A 84 -7.59 12.58 6.26
N ILE A 85 -8.57 11.67 6.22
CA ILE A 85 -8.36 10.22 6.42
C ILE A 85 -7.42 9.60 5.38
N VAL A 86 -7.37 10.13 4.15
CA VAL A 86 -6.44 9.65 3.11
C VAL A 86 -5.01 10.08 3.44
N GLY A 87 -4.84 11.28 4.00
CA GLY A 87 -3.56 11.73 4.54
C GLY A 87 -3.08 10.85 5.70
N GLU A 88 -3.96 10.59 6.67
CA GLU A 88 -3.69 9.70 7.80
C GLU A 88 -3.29 8.29 7.34
N PHE A 89 -4.02 7.73 6.37
CA PHE A 89 -3.72 6.42 5.80
C PHE A 89 -2.35 6.37 5.14
N ARG A 90 -2.00 7.40 4.37
CA ARG A 90 -0.69 7.49 3.70
C ARG A 90 0.45 7.57 4.72
N THR A 91 0.26 8.31 5.80
CA THR A 91 1.25 8.39 6.89
C THR A 91 1.40 7.04 7.57
N ALA A 92 0.30 6.43 8.01
CA ALA A 92 0.34 5.11 8.67
C ALA A 92 0.93 4.02 7.76
N GLN A 93 0.61 4.06 6.46
CA GLN A 93 1.17 3.15 5.46
C GLN A 93 2.68 3.33 5.31
N ARG A 94 3.16 4.59 5.28
CA ARG A 94 4.58 4.87 5.20
C ARG A 94 5.32 4.33 6.43
N GLU A 95 4.82 4.62 7.63
CA GLU A 95 5.42 4.16 8.87
C GLU A 95 5.46 2.63 8.98
N ALA A 96 4.39 1.95 8.56
CA ALA A 96 4.36 0.49 8.49
C ALA A 96 5.38 -0.06 7.47
N ASN A 97 5.52 0.57 6.31
CA ASN A 97 6.51 0.17 5.31
C ASN A 97 7.96 0.41 5.79
N ASP A 98 8.23 1.54 6.44
CA ASP A 98 9.54 1.86 7.00
C ASP A 98 9.96 0.82 8.05
N LEU A 99 9.01 0.40 8.89
CA LEU A 99 9.21 -0.68 9.84
C LEU A 99 9.55 -2.00 9.14
N LEU A 100 8.78 -2.40 8.12
CA LEU A 100 9.04 -3.63 7.37
C LEU A 100 10.41 -3.58 6.69
N GLN A 101 10.77 -2.45 6.09
CA GLN A 101 12.07 -2.25 5.44
C GLN A 101 13.21 -2.35 6.45
N LEU A 102 13.10 -1.72 7.63
CA LEU A 102 14.09 -1.84 8.70
C LEU A 102 14.28 -3.29 9.14
N MET A 103 13.20 -4.07 9.24
CA MET A 103 13.28 -5.48 9.60
C MET A 103 14.00 -6.31 8.54
N ILE A 104 13.65 -6.12 7.27
CA ILE A 104 14.30 -6.79 6.13
C ILE A 104 15.79 -6.47 6.10
N GLU A 105 16.16 -5.20 6.24
CA GLU A 105 17.56 -4.76 6.27
C GLU A 105 18.31 -5.34 7.47
N THR A 106 17.68 -5.37 8.65
CA THR A 106 18.28 -5.96 9.85
C THR A 106 18.52 -7.46 9.67
N MET A 107 17.55 -8.18 9.09
CA MET A 107 17.68 -9.60 8.79
C MET A 107 18.79 -9.84 7.76
N SER A 108 18.80 -9.08 6.66
CA SER A 108 19.83 -9.17 5.61
C SER A 108 21.23 -8.91 6.18
N LYS A 109 21.41 -7.87 7.00
CA LYS A 109 22.68 -7.57 7.67
C LYS A 109 23.15 -8.72 8.56
N ARG A 110 22.25 -9.32 9.35
CA ARG A 110 22.61 -10.44 10.24
C ARG A 110 22.97 -11.71 9.48
N LEU A 111 22.29 -11.98 8.36
CA LEU A 111 22.62 -13.11 7.48
C LEU A 111 23.97 -12.90 6.80
N ASN A 112 24.23 -11.70 6.26
CA ASN A 112 25.48 -11.40 5.57
C ASN A 112 26.69 -11.31 6.52
N ASN A 113 26.51 -10.79 7.75
CA ASN A 113 27.57 -10.76 8.77
C ASN A 113 27.93 -12.15 9.33
N HIS A 114 27.21 -13.21 8.94
CA HIS A 114 27.55 -14.60 9.27
C HIS A 114 28.48 -15.25 8.24
N HIS A 115 29.00 -14.48 7.28
CA HIS A 115 30.20 -14.81 6.51
C HIS A 115 31.41 -14.07 7.13
N PRO A 116 32.05 -14.58 8.19
CA PRO A 116 33.44 -14.24 8.41
C PRO A 116 34.20 -14.79 7.20
N GLU A 117 34.92 -13.92 6.50
CA GLU A 117 35.94 -14.37 5.56
C GLU A 117 36.94 -15.25 6.34
N ASP A 118 37.01 -16.53 5.95
CA ASP A 118 38.19 -17.37 6.12
C ASP A 118 39.16 -17.11 4.95
#